data_AF-A0A4V1A055-F1
#
_entry.id   AF-A0A4V1A055-F1
#
_cell.length_a   1.000
_cell.length_b   1.000
_cell.length_c   1.000
_cell.angle_alpha   90.00
_cell.angle_beta   90.00
_cell.angle_gamma   90.00
#
_symmetry.space_group_name_H-M   'P 1'
#
loop_
_entity.id
_entity.type
_entity.pdbx_description
1 polymer ?
#
loop_
_entity_poly.entity_id
_entity_poly.type
_entity_poly.pdbx_seq_one_letter_code
_entity_poly.pdbx_strand_id
1 'polypeptide(L)'
;MATKRDTEIGRMREDQVMLLRTRDRLEFREIAKLIGADVKNTYEAWKRGRARLHQEATEAFGTYVGEQLATCRQAIDGLMPMVLVPGANAPKAGEAIIRALDHEAKLLGFYAPVRANVTITDEMTARVKALADELAALDNA
;
A
#
# COMPACT_ATOMS: atom_id res chain seq x y z
N MET A 1 22.69 -20.26 24.80
CA MET A 1 22.20 -18.89 24.57
C MET A 1 23.20 -18.17 23.69
N ALA A 2 22.79 -17.66 22.52
CA ALA A 2 23.67 -16.80 21.72
C ALA A 2 23.88 -15.47 22.45
N THR A 3 25.12 -14.99 22.55
CA THR A 3 25.39 -13.70 23.19
C THR A 3 24.99 -12.56 22.26
N LYS A 4 24.75 -11.35 22.79
CA LYS A 4 24.39 -10.16 21.99
C LYS A 4 25.39 -9.90 20.85
N ARG A 5 26.69 -10.16 21.09
CA ARG A 5 27.77 -10.06 20.10
C ARG A 5 27.62 -11.09 18.98
N ASP A 6 27.25 -12.33 19.31
CA ASP A 6 27.05 -13.37 18.30
C ASP A 6 25.88 -13.02 17.36
N THR A 7 24.84 -12.40 17.90
CA THR A 7 23.70 -11.91 17.12
C THR A 7 24.09 -10.75 16.19
N GLU A 8 24.89 -9.80 16.67
CA GLU A 8 25.40 -8.69 15.85
C GLU A 8 26.31 -9.18 14.72
N ILE A 9 27.23 -10.11 15.01
CA ILE A 9 28.11 -10.71 14.00
C ILE A 9 27.30 -11.48 12.95
N GLY A 10 26.28 -12.23 13.39
CA GLY A 10 25.34 -12.91 12.50
C GLY A 10 24.64 -11.92 11.57
N ARG A 11 24.15 -10.80 12.11
CA ARG A 11 23.48 -9.74 11.35
C ARG A 11 24.39 -9.09 10.31
N MET A 12 25.62 -8.74 10.69
CA MET A 12 26.58 -8.15 9.77
C MET A 12 26.89 -9.09 8.59
N ARG A 13 26.97 -10.40 8.84
CA ARG A 13 27.17 -11.39 7.78
C ARG A 13 25.97 -11.48 6.84
N GLU A 14 24.75 -11.44 7.36
CA GLU A 14 23.53 -11.42 6.55
C GLU A 14 23.47 -10.18 5.64
N ASP A 15 23.78 -9.00 6.19
CA ASP A 15 23.80 -7.73 5.44
C ASP A 15 24.87 -7.73 4.36
N GLN A 16 26.06 -8.25 4.68
CA GLN A 16 27.16 -8.37 3.71
C GLN A 16 26.79 -9.30 2.56
N VAL A 17 26.18 -10.46 2.84
CA VAL A 17 25.71 -11.38 1.80
C VAL A 17 24.60 -10.74 0.95
N MET A 18 23.67 -10.01 1.57
CA MET A 18 22.61 -9.30 0.87
C MET A 18 23.17 -8.25 -0.10
N LEU A 19 24.13 -7.44 0.32
CA LEU A 19 24.78 -6.43 -0.52
C LEU A 19 25.50 -7.06 -1.71
N LEU A 20 26.34 -8.08 -1.47
CA LEU A 20 27.09 -8.76 -2.52
C LEU A 20 26.15 -9.43 -3.54
N ARG A 21 25.02 -10.00 -3.09
CA ARG A 21 24.07 -10.67 -3.97
C ARG A 21 23.20 -9.71 -4.79
N THR A 22 22.79 -8.60 -4.20
CA THR A 22 21.82 -7.67 -4.81
C THR A 22 22.48 -6.53 -5.59
N ARG A 23 23.51 -5.89 -5.02
CA ARG A 23 24.24 -4.79 -5.64
C ARG A 23 25.30 -5.30 -6.61
N ASP A 24 26.17 -6.18 -6.12
CA ASP A 24 27.36 -6.63 -6.86
C ASP A 24 27.06 -7.87 -7.73
N ARG A 25 25.84 -8.40 -7.64
CA ARG A 25 25.29 -9.52 -8.43
C ARG A 25 26.16 -10.79 -8.44
N LEU A 26 26.93 -11.01 -7.37
CA LEU A 26 27.78 -12.19 -7.23
C LEU A 26 26.99 -13.47 -7.01
N GLU A 27 27.50 -14.58 -7.50
CA GLU A 27 26.97 -15.91 -7.24
C GLU A 27 27.34 -16.39 -5.83
N PHE A 28 26.52 -17.27 -5.23
CA PHE A 28 26.74 -17.71 -3.85
C PHE A 28 28.10 -18.38 -3.61
N ARG A 29 28.67 -19.03 -4.64
CA ARG A 29 30.02 -19.61 -4.57
C ARG A 29 31.11 -18.54 -4.48
N GLU A 30 30.94 -17.43 -5.17
CA GLU A 30 31.88 -16.31 -5.17
C GLU A 30 31.80 -15.55 -3.85
N ILE A 31 30.58 -15.32 -3.36
CA ILE A 31 30.33 -14.71 -2.06
C ILE A 31 30.95 -15.58 -0.95
N ALA A 32 30.66 -16.89 -0.95
CA ALA A 32 31.22 -17.86 -0.01
C ALA A 32 32.75 -17.80 0.07
N LYS A 33 33.42 -17.72 -1.10
CA LYS A 33 34.87 -17.57 -1.20
C LYS A 33 35.36 -16.24 -0.62
N LEU A 34 34.64 -15.13 -0.87
CA LEU A 34 35.01 -13.80 -0.39
C LEU A 34 34.87 -13.66 1.14
N ILE A 35 33.82 -14.24 1.72
CA ILE A 35 33.51 -14.11 3.15
C ILE A 35 34.08 -15.24 4.00
N GLY A 36 34.75 -16.21 3.38
CA GLY A 36 35.34 -17.37 4.06
C GLY A 36 34.29 -18.28 4.72
N ALA A 37 33.18 -18.54 4.02
CA ALA A 37 32.09 -19.38 4.53
C ALA A 37 31.69 -20.46 3.52
N ASP A 38 30.94 -21.47 3.97
CA ASP A 38 30.37 -22.46 3.08
C ASP A 38 29.24 -21.87 2.22
N VAL A 39 29.07 -22.40 1.01
CA VAL A 39 28.00 -21.98 0.07
C VAL A 39 26.62 -22.14 0.70
N LYS A 40 26.40 -23.23 1.45
CA LYS A 40 25.15 -23.48 2.16
C LYS A 40 24.87 -22.39 3.22
N ASN A 41 25.88 -22.06 4.03
CA ASN A 41 25.75 -21.04 5.08
C ASN A 41 25.52 -19.65 4.48
N THR A 42 26.14 -19.37 3.34
CA THR A 42 25.94 -18.14 2.57
C THR A 42 24.50 -18.02 2.06
N TYR A 43 23.96 -19.10 1.49
CA TYR A 43 22.57 -19.14 1.04
C TYR A 43 21.58 -18.96 2.20
N GLU A 44 21.80 -19.64 3.32
CA GLU A 44 20.93 -19.49 4.50
C GLU A 44 21.01 -18.09 5.11
N ALA A 45 22.19 -17.46 5.12
CA ALA A 45 22.35 -16.07 5.55
C ALA A 45 21.59 -15.11 4.61
N TRP A 46 21.66 -15.32 3.29
CA TRP A 46 20.87 -14.55 2.33
C TRP A 46 19.36 -14.70 2.57
N LYS A 47 18.90 -15.94 2.79
CA LYS A 47 17.48 -16.24 3.04
C LYS A 47 16.97 -15.53 4.30
N ARG A 48 17.74 -15.56 5.40
CA ARG A 48 17.41 -14.86 6.64
C ARG A 48 17.43 -13.34 6.48
N GLY A 49 18.48 -12.79 5.87
CA GLY A 49 18.59 -11.36 5.58
C GLY A 49 17.43 -10.85 4.72
N ARG A 50 17.04 -11.60 3.69
CA ARG A 50 15.90 -11.27 2.83
C ARG A 50 14.57 -11.30 3.59
N ALA A 51 14.32 -12.33 4.40
CA ALA A 51 13.10 -12.42 5.20
C ALA A 51 12.99 -11.26 6.20
N ARG A 52 14.10 -10.92 6.87
CA ARG A 52 14.20 -9.80 7.80
C ARG A 52 13.93 -8.46 7.10
N LEU A 53 14.58 -8.19 5.97
CA LEU A 53 14.37 -6.95 5.22
C LEU A 53 12.92 -6.80 4.73
N HIS A 54 12.27 -7.90 4.36
CA HIS A 54 10.83 -7.88 4.03
C HIS A 54 9.95 -7.55 5.24
N GLN A 55 10.27 -8.10 6.41
CA GLN A 55 9.56 -7.77 7.64
C GLN A 55 9.74 -6.30 8.02
N GLU A 56 10.99 -5.81 8.03
CA GLU A 56 11.30 -4.40 8.31
C GLU A 56 10.62 -3.47 7.29
N ALA A 57 10.61 -3.83 6.01
CA ALA A 57 9.91 -3.07 4.98
C ALA A 57 8.37 -3.09 5.18
N THR A 58 7.81 -4.21 5.63
CA THR A 58 6.38 -4.33 5.94
C THR A 58 6.00 -3.46 7.14
N GLU A 59 6.82 -3.47 8.19
CA GLU A 59 6.63 -2.62 9.37
C GLU A 59 6.72 -1.13 9.01
N ALA A 60 7.80 -0.73 8.31
CA ALA A 60 7.98 0.65 7.86
C ALA A 60 6.84 1.11 6.94
N PHE A 61 6.37 0.24 6.04
CA PHE A 61 5.21 0.51 5.20
C PHE A 61 3.94 0.67 6.03
N GLY A 62 3.72 -0.20 7.02
CA GLY A 62 2.59 -0.09 7.95
C GLY A 62 2.60 1.23 8.74
N THR A 63 3.76 1.64 9.24
CA THR A 63 3.93 2.95 9.89
C THR A 63 3.59 4.10 8.95
N TYR A 64 4.14 4.09 7.74
CA TYR A 64 3.86 5.11 6.73
C TYR A 64 2.36 5.19 6.40
N VAL A 65 1.70 4.04 6.17
CA VAL A 65 0.25 4.00 5.92
C VAL A 65 -0.51 4.58 7.11
N GLY A 66 -0.15 4.23 8.35
CA GLY A 66 -0.76 4.77 9.55
C GLY A 66 -0.65 6.29 9.66
N GLU A 67 0.52 6.87 9.35
CA GLU A 67 0.75 8.32 9.35
C GLU A 67 -0.12 9.04 8.30
N GLN A 68 -0.22 8.46 7.09
CA GLN A 68 -1.07 9.02 6.03
C GLN A 68 -2.55 8.95 6.41
N LEU A 69 -3.02 7.84 6.99
CA LEU A 69 -4.39 7.70 7.47
C LEU A 69 -4.72 8.73 8.57
N ALA A 70 -3.80 8.95 9.52
CA ALA A 70 -3.96 9.97 10.54
C ALA A 70 -4.07 11.38 9.94
N THR A 71 -3.28 11.67 8.91
CA THR A 71 -3.32 12.94 8.18
C THR A 71 -4.66 13.15 7.46
N CYS A 72 -5.16 12.12 6.76
CA CYS A 72 -6.49 12.16 6.14
C CYS A 72 -7.59 12.45 7.17
N ARG A 73 -7.56 11.74 8.31
CA ARG A 73 -8.51 11.91 9.40
C ARG A 73 -8.52 13.34 9.93
N GLN A 74 -7.34 13.91 10.19
CA GLN A 74 -7.20 15.29 10.67
C GLN A 74 -7.76 16.30 9.66
N ALA A 75 -7.52 16.10 8.37
CA ALA A 75 -8.07 16.96 7.33
C ALA A 75 -9.60 16.88 7.27
N ILE A 76 -10.17 15.68 7.36
CA ILE A 76 -11.62 15.45 7.36
C ILE A 76 -12.24 16.13 8.60
N ASP A 77 -11.77 15.79 9.79
CA ASP A 77 -12.32 16.29 11.05
C ASP A 77 -12.18 17.82 11.16
N GLY A 78 -11.08 18.39 10.67
CA GLY A 78 -10.83 19.83 10.69
C GLY A 78 -11.70 20.62 9.70
N LEU A 79 -12.06 20.03 8.56
CA LEU A 79 -12.84 20.70 7.50
C LEU A 79 -14.34 20.44 7.60
N MET A 80 -14.77 19.33 8.23
CA MET A 80 -16.19 18.97 8.38
C MET A 80 -17.06 20.09 8.97
N PRO A 81 -16.63 20.86 10.00
CA PRO A 81 -17.42 21.97 10.52
C PRO A 81 -17.74 23.05 9.48
N MET A 82 -16.85 23.30 8.52
CA MET A 82 -17.04 24.29 7.45
C MET A 82 -18.05 23.85 6.39
N VAL A 83 -18.31 22.54 6.30
CA VAL A 83 -19.33 21.97 5.42
C VAL A 83 -20.69 21.95 6.12
N LEU A 84 -20.71 21.67 7.43
CA LEU A 84 -21.94 21.62 8.24
C LEU A 84 -22.54 22.99 8.51
N VAL A 85 -21.71 24.03 8.65
CA VAL A 85 -22.14 25.42 8.78
C VAL A 85 -21.90 26.12 7.44
N PRO A 86 -22.94 26.33 6.60
CA PRO A 86 -22.76 26.79 5.24
C PRO A 86 -22.13 28.18 5.21
N GLY A 87 -21.01 28.32 4.52
CA GLY A 87 -20.32 29.58 4.26
C GLY A 87 -19.64 29.57 2.90
N ALA A 88 -19.05 30.69 2.48
CA ALA A 88 -18.44 30.84 1.15
C ALA A 88 -17.34 29.80 0.83
N ASN A 89 -16.73 29.19 1.86
CA ASN A 89 -15.69 28.18 1.72
C ASN A 89 -16.18 26.73 1.79
N ALA A 90 -17.48 26.50 2.04
CA ALA A 90 -18.06 25.16 2.17
C ALA A 90 -17.82 24.26 0.94
N PRO A 91 -17.91 24.74 -0.32
CA PRO A 91 -17.62 23.90 -1.50
C PRO A 91 -16.16 23.43 -1.55
N LYS A 92 -15.20 24.31 -1.22
CA LYS A 92 -13.77 23.97 -1.20
C LYS A 92 -13.42 23.00 -0.08
N ALA A 93 -14.03 23.19 1.10
CA ALA A 93 -13.88 22.27 2.22
C ALA A 93 -14.44 20.88 1.86
N GLY A 94 -15.62 20.81 1.23
CA GLY A 94 -16.22 19.56 0.76
C GLY A 94 -15.35 18.82 -0.26
N GLU A 95 -14.80 19.53 -1.24
CA GLU A 95 -13.88 18.93 -2.23
C GLU A 95 -12.62 18.36 -1.57
N ALA A 96 -12.02 19.09 -0.62
CA ALA A 96 -10.83 18.63 0.10
C ALA A 96 -11.13 17.38 0.96
N ILE A 97 -12.30 17.32 1.60
CA ILE A 97 -12.76 16.14 2.35
C ILE A 97 -12.93 14.93 1.43
N ILE A 98 -13.57 15.11 0.27
CA ILE A 98 -13.76 14.02 -0.71
C ILE A 98 -12.40 13.47 -1.18
N ARG A 99 -11.43 14.35 -1.45
CA ARG A 99 -10.07 13.94 -1.83
C ARG A 99 -9.35 13.19 -0.70
N ALA A 100 -9.52 13.63 0.55
CA ALA A 100 -8.95 12.93 1.71
C ALA A 100 -9.55 11.53 1.89
N LEU A 101 -10.87 11.40 1.71
CA LEU A 101 -11.58 10.11 1.75
C LEU A 101 -11.16 9.17 0.61
N ASP A 102 -11.00 9.69 -0.61
CA ASP A 102 -10.49 8.90 -1.75
C ASP A 102 -9.05 8.41 -1.51
N HIS A 103 -8.19 9.27 -0.93
CA HIS A 103 -6.84 8.87 -0.56
C HIS A 103 -6.82 7.81 0.56
N GLU A 104 -7.66 7.96 1.58
CA GLU A 104 -7.85 6.96 2.65
C GLU A 104 -8.31 5.60 2.08
N ALA A 105 -9.27 5.60 1.16
CA ALA A 105 -9.75 4.38 0.50
C ALA A 105 -8.65 3.67 -0.30
N LYS A 106 -7.76 4.42 -0.96
CA LYS A 106 -6.61 3.87 -1.68
C LYS A 106 -5.58 3.24 -0.73
N LEU A 107 -5.28 3.91 0.39
CA LEU A 107 -4.34 3.40 1.40
C LEU A 107 -4.83 2.08 2.03
N LEU A 108 -6.14 1.93 2.21
CA LEU A 108 -6.77 0.73 2.78
C LEU A 108 -7.01 -0.37 1.75
N GLY A 109 -6.68 -0.15 0.47
CA GLY A 109 -6.87 -1.13 -0.59
C GLY A 109 -8.33 -1.30 -1.04
N PHE A 110 -9.24 -0.40 -0.64
CA PHE A 110 -10.63 -0.39 -1.08
C PHE A 110 -10.80 0.06 -2.54
N TYR A 111 -9.72 0.52 -3.19
CA TYR A 111 -9.69 0.86 -4.61
C TYR A 111 -9.50 -0.37 -5.53
N ALA A 112 -9.48 -1.60 -4.99
CA ALA A 112 -9.46 -2.78 -5.84
C ALA A 112 -10.69 -2.75 -6.78
N PRO A 113 -10.51 -2.81 -8.12
CA PRO A 113 -11.63 -2.80 -9.03
C PRO A 113 -12.53 -3.99 -8.69
N VAL A 114 -13.79 -3.70 -8.34
CA VAL A 114 -14.82 -4.73 -8.20
C VAL A 114 -14.93 -5.38 -9.57
N ARG A 115 -14.29 -6.54 -9.76
CA ARG A 115 -14.48 -7.38 -10.94
C ARG A 115 -15.84 -8.04 -10.80
N ALA A 116 -16.89 -7.27 -11.01
CA ALA A 116 -18.22 -7.81 -11.15
C ALA A 116 -18.29 -8.47 -12.54
N ASN A 117 -18.51 -9.78 -12.56
CA ASN A 117 -18.80 -10.49 -13.81
C ASN A 117 -20.26 -10.20 -14.16
N VAL A 118 -20.52 -9.01 -14.70
CA VAL A 118 -21.87 -8.55 -15.03
C VAL A 118 -22.25 -9.08 -16.40
N THR A 119 -23.08 -10.10 -16.44
CA THR A 119 -23.78 -10.49 -17.67
C THR A 119 -24.96 -9.54 -17.84
N ILE A 120 -24.87 -8.60 -18.78
CA ILE A 120 -26.00 -7.73 -19.11
C ILE A 120 -27.04 -8.58 -19.84
N THR A 121 -28.20 -8.76 -19.23
CA THR A 121 -29.36 -9.39 -19.88
C THR A 121 -30.16 -8.35 -20.66
N ASP A 122 -30.91 -8.79 -21.67
CA ASP A 122 -31.76 -7.91 -22.47
C ASP A 122 -32.80 -7.17 -21.60
N GLU A 123 -33.26 -7.83 -20.53
CA GLU A 123 -34.19 -7.26 -19.55
C GLU A 123 -33.56 -6.09 -18.75
N MET A 124 -32.29 -6.21 -18.34
CA MET A 124 -31.58 -5.11 -17.68
C MET A 124 -31.38 -3.92 -18.61
N THR A 125 -31.11 -4.18 -19.90
CA THR A 125 -30.96 -3.12 -20.91
C THR A 125 -32.28 -2.38 -21.14
N ALA A 126 -33.40 -3.09 -21.17
CA ALA A 126 -34.73 -2.48 -21.31
C ALA A 126 -35.06 -1.59 -20.10
N ARG A 127 -34.76 -2.03 -18.87
CA ARG A 127 -34.99 -1.22 -17.65
C ARG A 127 -34.12 0.04 -17.61
N VAL A 128 -32.86 -0.05 -18.04
CA VAL A 128 -31.96 1.10 -18.10
C VAL A 128 -32.44 2.13 -19.14
N LYS A 129 -32.93 1.68 -20.31
CA LYS A 129 -33.51 2.58 -21.31
C LYS A 129 -34.76 3.29 -20.81
N ALA A 130 -35.69 2.55 -20.20
CA ALA A 130 -36.89 3.16 -19.62
C ALA A 130 -36.55 4.22 -18.57
N LEU A 131 -35.57 3.96 -17.71
CA LEU A 131 -35.11 4.93 -16.71
C LEU A 131 -34.46 6.17 -17.34
N ALA A 132 -33.71 5.98 -18.42
CA ALA A 132 -33.09 7.07 -19.16
C ALA A 132 -34.13 7.96 -19.86
N ASP A 133 -35.18 7.36 -20.43
CA ASP A 133 -36.28 8.07 -21.07
C ASP A 133 -37.13 8.84 -20.03
N GLU A 134 -37.36 8.26 -18.84
CA GLU A 134 -38.02 8.95 -17.72
C GLU A 134 -37.22 10.16 -17.21
N LEU A 135 -35.90 10.02 -17.07
CA LEU A 135 -35.02 11.13 -16.69
C LEU A 135 -34.98 12.23 -17.76
N ALA A 136 -34.91 11.85 -19.04
CA ALA A 136 -34.96 12.81 -20.14
C ALA A 136 -36.31 13.54 -20.23
N ALA A 137 -37.41 12.89 -19.86
CA ALA A 137 -38.73 13.54 -19.79
C ALA A 137 -38.82 14.54 -18.62
N LEU A 138 -38.14 14.27 -17.50
CA LEU A 138 -38.05 15.18 -16.36
C LEU A 138 -37.17 16.41 -16.63
N ASP A 139 -36.12 16.29 -17.45
CA ASP A 139 -35.26 17.42 -17.85
C ASP A 139 -35.92 18.35 -18.90
N ASN A 140 -36.96 17.87 -19.60
CA ASN A 140 -37.70 18.63 -20.61
C ASN A 140 -39.05 19.19 -20.10
N ALA A 141 -39.35 19.06 -18.80
CA ALA A 141 -40.55 19.58 -18.13
C ALA A 141 -40.21 20.82 -17.31
#